data_AF-A0A427CCW9-F1
#
_entry.id   AF-A0A427CCW9-F1
#
_cell.length_a   1.000
_cell.length_b   1.000
_cell.length_c   1.000
_cell.angle_alpha   90.00
_cell.angle_beta   90.00
_cell.angle_gamma   90.00
#
_symmetry.space_group_name_H-M   'P 1'
#
loop_
_entity.id
_entity.type
_entity.pdbx_description
1 polymer ?
#
loop_
_entity_poly.entity_id
_entity_poly.type
_entity_poly.pdbx_seq_one_letter_code
_entity_poly.pdbx_strand_id
1 'polypeptide(L)'
;MLRNGCHIPVAVLVGVVALAVSACAQPSKNKKEEALQDAVSAEIRREQDKAAAISDSLVPEGASTPSEWKGFPALKPGPELSLAELVAQVHGLAKDLRTYADADPENVARVLGFALPSDAEDRRRGVSGKVGSSTYEWAVWKRSPSAAGHSVQLVLSPAEACLSFDALSKPLLADGFRMYVPTYGDDRRITFDKLVDSGLTLYVAATVDRRDAPTCARVVMLELEPSDESLG
;
A
#
# COMPACT_ATOMS: atom_id res chain seq x y z
N MET A 1 39.18 28.28 57.08
CA MET A 1 38.89 29.71 56.85
C MET A 1 37.41 29.85 56.47
N LEU A 2 36.82 30.95 56.94
CA LEU A 2 35.41 31.40 56.95
C LEU A 2 34.52 31.00 55.75
N ARG A 3 33.18 31.05 55.76
CA ARG A 3 32.03 31.11 56.73
C ARG A 3 30.80 31.49 55.86
N ASN A 4 29.59 31.16 56.35
CA ASN A 4 28.25 31.62 55.93
C ASN A 4 27.63 30.90 54.72
N GLY A 5 26.44 30.31 54.77
CA GLY A 5 25.34 30.28 55.75
C GLY A 5 24.02 30.15 54.95
N CYS A 6 22.87 29.70 55.44
CA CYS A 6 22.46 29.15 56.73
C CYS A 6 21.04 28.56 56.55
N HIS A 7 20.86 27.34 57.06
CA HIS A 7 19.75 26.86 57.90
C HIS A 7 18.30 26.66 57.37
N ILE A 8 17.97 25.37 57.22
CA ILE A 8 16.77 24.62 57.71
C ILE A 8 16.74 24.79 59.27
N PRO A 9 15.63 24.73 60.07
CA PRO A 9 14.61 23.66 60.02
C PRO A 9 13.18 23.86 60.67
N VAL A 10 12.29 22.91 60.35
CA VAL A 10 11.40 22.09 61.23
C VAL A 10 10.44 22.74 62.26
N ALA A 11 9.24 22.11 62.33
CA ALA A 11 8.31 21.96 63.47
C ALA A 11 7.33 23.11 63.78
N VAL A 12 6.10 22.93 64.29
CA VAL A 12 5.12 21.83 64.50
C VAL A 12 4.02 22.47 65.41
N LEU A 13 2.77 21.97 65.33
CA LEU A 13 1.68 22.03 66.35
C LEU A 13 0.89 23.36 66.62
N VAL A 14 -0.44 23.18 66.49
CA VAL A 14 -1.54 23.52 67.44
C VAL A 14 -2.17 24.92 67.42
N GLY A 15 -3.51 24.94 67.30
CA GLY A 15 -4.33 25.99 67.91
C GLY A 15 -5.71 26.17 67.28
N VAL A 16 -6.73 25.63 67.94
CA VAL A 16 -8.16 25.57 67.58
C VAL A 16 -8.87 26.92 67.79
N VAL A 17 -9.89 27.25 66.98
CA VAL A 17 -11.31 27.55 67.38
C VAL A 17 -12.10 28.09 66.18
N ALA A 18 -13.31 27.54 66.03
CA ALA A 18 -14.28 27.69 64.96
C ALA A 18 -15.00 29.05 64.92
N LEU A 19 -15.46 29.43 63.71
CA LEU A 19 -16.82 29.94 63.46
C LEU A 19 -17.27 29.46 62.07
N ALA A 20 -18.43 28.82 62.04
CA ALA A 20 -19.06 28.24 60.85
C ALA A 20 -19.77 29.29 59.98
N VAL A 21 -19.73 29.12 58.66
CA VAL A 21 -20.90 29.32 57.79
C VAL A 21 -20.84 28.30 56.65
N SER A 22 -21.86 27.45 56.59
CA SER A 22 -22.11 26.47 55.54
C SER A 22 -22.50 27.18 54.23
N ALA A 23 -21.86 26.83 53.11
CA ALA A 23 -22.48 26.92 51.78
C ALA A 23 -21.74 26.00 50.80
N CYS A 24 -22.43 24.97 50.34
CA CYS A 24 -22.00 24.07 49.26
C CYS A 24 -21.82 24.86 47.94
N ALA A 25 -20.76 24.59 47.18
CA ALA A 25 -20.70 24.94 45.77
C ALA A 25 -20.08 23.80 44.97
N GLN A 26 -20.94 23.07 44.24
CA GLN A 26 -20.59 22.13 43.17
C GLN A 26 -19.72 22.82 42.09
N PRO A 27 -18.85 22.08 41.38
CA PRO A 27 -18.17 22.62 40.21
C PRO A 27 -19.23 23.03 39.18
N SER A 28 -19.27 24.32 38.86
CA SER A 28 -20.22 24.86 37.90
C SER A 28 -19.91 24.29 36.51
N LYS A 29 -20.85 23.51 35.95
CA LYS A 29 -20.87 23.18 34.52
C LYS A 29 -20.75 24.48 33.72
N ASN A 30 -19.66 24.62 32.97
CA ASN A 30 -19.38 25.83 32.21
C ASN A 30 -20.21 25.78 30.92
N LYS A 31 -21.48 26.22 31.00
CA LYS A 31 -22.46 26.19 29.90
C LYS A 31 -21.97 26.80 28.58
N LYS A 32 -20.95 27.66 28.63
CA LYS A 32 -20.34 28.28 27.43
C LYS A 32 -19.52 27.29 26.61
N GLU A 33 -18.90 26.29 27.23
CA GLU A 33 -18.06 25.32 26.54
C GLU A 33 -18.90 24.21 25.90
N GLU A 34 -19.94 23.73 26.59
CA GLU A 34 -20.96 22.85 26.02
C GLU A 34 -21.66 23.52 24.82
N ALA A 35 -22.08 24.78 24.95
CA ALA A 35 -22.72 25.52 23.85
C ALA A 35 -21.80 25.74 22.64
N LEU A 36 -20.49 25.90 22.86
CA LEU A 36 -19.52 26.05 21.76
C LEU A 36 -19.29 24.71 21.05
N GLN A 37 -19.18 23.60 21.80
CA GLN A 37 -19.04 22.26 21.21
C GLN A 37 -20.30 21.84 20.44
N ASP A 38 -21.48 22.17 20.95
CA ASP A 38 -22.75 21.91 20.27
C ASP A 38 -22.88 22.72 18.97
N ALA A 39 -22.46 23.99 18.97
CA ALA A 39 -22.46 24.83 17.79
C ALA A 39 -21.51 24.32 16.70
N VAL A 40 -20.31 23.89 17.08
CA VAL A 40 -19.33 23.29 16.16
C VAL A 40 -19.85 21.97 15.60
N SER A 41 -20.48 21.13 16.43
CA SER A 41 -21.06 19.86 16.00
C SER A 41 -22.23 20.04 15.03
N ALA A 42 -23.06 21.06 15.25
CA ALA A 42 -24.16 21.41 14.36
C ALA A 42 -23.66 21.90 12.99
N GLU A 43 -22.61 22.72 12.97
CA GLU A 43 -22.03 23.22 11.71
C GLU A 43 -21.35 22.09 10.90
N ILE A 44 -20.63 21.17 11.58
CA ILE A 44 -20.04 19.99 10.92
C ILE A 44 -21.13 19.13 10.28
N ARG A 45 -22.23 18.86 11.00
CA ARG A 45 -23.36 18.09 10.44
C ARG A 45 -23.98 18.79 9.25
N ARG A 46 -24.17 20.10 9.33
CA ARG A 46 -24.76 20.89 8.24
C ARG A 46 -23.89 20.84 6.98
N GLU A 47 -22.58 20.96 7.10
CA GLU A 47 -21.68 20.86 5.94
C GLU A 47 -21.57 19.42 5.42
N GLN A 48 -21.69 18.40 6.28
CA GLN A 48 -21.83 17.01 5.84
C GLN A 48 -23.13 16.77 5.07
N ASP A 49 -24.26 17.27 5.56
CA ASP A 49 -25.57 17.14 4.91
C ASP A 49 -25.58 17.87 3.55
N LYS A 50 -24.91 19.02 3.47
CA LYS A 50 -24.74 19.77 2.22
C LYS A 50 -23.86 19.01 1.22
N ALA A 51 -22.77 18.40 1.68
CA ALA A 51 -21.93 17.56 0.82
C ALA A 51 -22.68 16.32 0.33
N ALA A 52 -23.49 15.69 1.19
CA ALA A 52 -24.35 14.57 0.82
C ALA A 52 -25.41 14.98 -0.21
N ALA A 53 -26.10 16.10 0.00
CA ALA A 53 -27.09 16.61 -0.94
C ALA A 53 -26.49 16.97 -2.31
N ILE A 54 -25.27 17.52 -2.34
CA ILE A 54 -24.55 17.76 -3.60
C ILE A 54 -24.21 16.42 -4.27
N SER A 55 -23.69 15.45 -3.51
CA SER A 55 -23.40 14.10 -4.02
C SER A 55 -24.63 13.43 -4.62
N ASP A 56 -25.78 13.49 -3.93
CA ASP A 56 -27.04 12.90 -4.39
C ASP A 56 -27.57 13.62 -5.63
N SER A 57 -27.39 14.94 -5.74
CA SER A 57 -27.79 15.72 -6.92
C SER A 57 -26.95 15.43 -8.17
N LEU A 58 -25.78 14.81 -8.01
CA LEU A 58 -24.89 14.43 -9.11
C LEU A 58 -25.17 13.02 -9.64
N VAL A 59 -26.05 12.25 -9.01
CA VAL A 59 -26.48 10.94 -9.51
C VAL A 59 -27.70 11.13 -10.41
N PRO A 60 -27.59 10.89 -11.74
CA PRO A 60 -28.74 11.00 -12.64
C PRO A 60 -29.87 10.08 -12.21
N GLU A 61 -31.12 10.56 -12.20
CA GLU A 61 -32.30 9.70 -12.04
C GLU A 61 -32.29 8.64 -13.15
N GLY A 62 -32.16 7.36 -12.77
CA GLY A 62 -32.02 6.24 -13.71
C GLY A 62 -30.57 5.76 -13.93
N ALA A 63 -29.60 6.27 -13.16
CA ALA A 63 -28.26 5.69 -13.10
C ALA A 63 -28.37 4.20 -12.74
N SER A 64 -28.02 3.34 -13.70
CA SER A 64 -27.92 1.91 -13.49
C SER A 64 -26.91 1.67 -12.37
N THR A 65 -27.17 0.72 -11.48
CA THR A 65 -26.14 0.28 -10.53
C THR A 65 -24.87 -0.01 -11.33
N PRO A 66 -23.70 0.55 -10.96
CA PRO A 66 -22.45 0.28 -11.65
C PRO A 66 -22.31 -1.22 -11.84
N SER A 67 -22.01 -1.66 -13.06
CA SER A 67 -21.84 -3.09 -13.33
C SER A 67 -20.87 -3.65 -12.30
N GLU A 68 -21.31 -4.62 -11.51
CA GLU A 68 -20.48 -5.27 -10.51
C GLU A 68 -19.20 -5.74 -11.18
N TRP A 69 -18.05 -5.25 -10.69
CA TRP A 69 -16.76 -5.63 -11.25
C TRP A 69 -16.54 -7.12 -11.01
N LYS A 70 -16.71 -7.93 -12.06
CA LYS A 70 -16.56 -9.39 -12.02
C LYS A 70 -15.10 -9.86 -12.03
N GLY A 71 -14.15 -8.95 -11.87
CA GLY A 71 -12.74 -9.25 -12.03
C GLY A 71 -12.32 -9.31 -13.50
N PHE A 72 -11.18 -9.95 -13.73
CA PHE A 72 -10.72 -10.28 -15.07
C PHE A 72 -11.11 -11.72 -15.42
N PRO A 73 -11.30 -12.02 -16.72
CA PRO A 73 -11.45 -13.40 -17.16
C PRO A 73 -10.25 -14.28 -16.79
N ALA A 74 -10.51 -15.58 -16.72
CA ALA A 74 -9.48 -16.58 -16.48
C ALA A 74 -8.46 -16.62 -17.63
N LEU A 75 -7.18 -16.83 -17.27
CA LEU A 75 -6.09 -16.95 -18.24
C LEU A 75 -6.05 -18.36 -18.83
N LYS A 76 -5.43 -18.49 -20.02
CA LYS A 76 -5.25 -19.80 -20.66
C LYS A 76 -4.20 -20.63 -19.91
N PRO A 77 -4.21 -21.97 -20.03
CA PRO A 77 -3.21 -22.82 -19.40
C PRO A 77 -1.78 -22.50 -19.89
N GLY A 78 -0.83 -22.44 -18.95
CA GLY A 78 0.60 -22.28 -19.17
C GLY A 78 1.40 -23.52 -18.75
N PRO A 79 2.74 -23.49 -18.87
CA PRO A 79 3.60 -24.59 -18.45
C PRO A 79 3.58 -24.79 -16.93
N GLU A 80 3.95 -25.98 -16.48
CA GLU A 80 4.32 -26.19 -15.08
C GLU A 80 5.74 -25.64 -14.85
N LEU A 81 5.91 -24.89 -13.77
CA LEU A 81 7.18 -24.25 -13.39
C LEU A 81 7.51 -24.56 -11.94
N SER A 82 8.78 -24.53 -11.60
CA SER A 82 9.26 -24.53 -10.22
C SER A 82 9.24 -23.12 -9.61
N LEU A 83 9.27 -23.03 -8.29
CA LEU A 83 9.41 -21.74 -7.59
C LEU A 83 10.71 -21.02 -7.97
N ALA A 84 11.79 -21.77 -8.22
CA ALA A 84 13.06 -21.21 -8.63
C ALA A 84 12.99 -20.58 -10.04
N GLU A 85 12.26 -21.21 -10.97
CA GLU A 85 12.02 -20.64 -12.30
C GLU A 85 11.16 -19.37 -12.23
N LEU A 86 10.13 -19.33 -11.39
CA LEU A 86 9.35 -18.10 -11.18
C LEU A 86 10.20 -16.96 -10.62
N VAL A 87 11.08 -17.24 -9.65
CA VAL A 87 12.03 -16.24 -9.13
C VAL A 87 12.99 -15.79 -10.22
N ALA A 88 13.55 -16.73 -11.01
CA ALA A 88 14.44 -16.40 -12.11
C ALA A 88 13.76 -15.53 -13.18
N GLN A 89 12.48 -15.78 -13.47
CA GLN A 89 11.67 -14.98 -14.40
C GLN A 89 11.46 -13.56 -13.88
N VAL A 90 11.16 -13.38 -12.60
CA VAL A 90 11.05 -12.04 -12.00
C VAL A 90 12.36 -11.27 -12.17
N HIS A 91 13.50 -11.92 -11.89
CA HIS A 91 14.82 -11.28 -12.06
C HIS A 91 15.17 -11.01 -13.51
N GLY A 92 14.82 -11.91 -14.42
CA GLY A 92 14.99 -11.71 -15.86
C GLY A 92 14.21 -10.48 -16.32
N LEU A 93 12.95 -10.34 -15.89
CA LEU A 93 12.15 -9.15 -16.19
C LEU A 93 12.73 -7.90 -15.53
N ALA A 94 13.16 -7.97 -14.27
CA ALA A 94 13.75 -6.84 -13.57
C ALA A 94 15.02 -6.31 -14.26
N LYS A 95 15.75 -7.18 -14.96
CA LYS A 95 16.92 -6.84 -15.76
C LYS A 95 16.56 -6.26 -17.13
N ASP A 96 15.59 -6.86 -17.82
CA ASP A 96 15.31 -6.58 -19.23
C ASP A 96 14.29 -5.44 -19.43
N LEU A 97 13.48 -5.10 -18.44
CA LEU A 97 12.53 -3.99 -18.51
C LEU A 97 13.25 -2.63 -18.33
N ARG A 98 13.52 -1.94 -19.44
CA ARG A 98 14.24 -0.65 -19.43
C ARG A 98 13.43 0.51 -20.00
N THR A 99 12.46 0.20 -20.86
CA THR A 99 11.58 1.14 -21.56
C THR A 99 10.15 0.61 -21.57
N TYR A 100 9.16 1.47 -21.79
CA TYR A 100 7.74 1.03 -21.83
C TYR A 100 7.48 -0.11 -22.82
N ALA A 101 8.18 -0.14 -23.95
CA ALA A 101 8.05 -1.18 -24.96
C ALA A 101 8.54 -2.54 -24.47
N ASP A 102 9.49 -2.60 -23.53
CA ASP A 102 9.99 -3.87 -22.99
C ASP A 102 8.91 -4.59 -22.17
N ALA A 103 7.94 -3.83 -21.63
CA ALA A 103 6.79 -4.39 -20.91
C ALA A 103 5.66 -4.86 -21.85
N ASP A 104 5.79 -4.69 -23.16
CA ASP A 104 4.80 -5.20 -24.11
C ASP A 104 4.70 -6.74 -24.03
N PRO A 105 3.49 -7.31 -24.20
CA PRO A 105 3.26 -8.75 -23.99
C PRO A 105 4.21 -9.68 -24.75
N GLU A 106 4.63 -9.32 -25.96
CA GLU A 106 5.57 -10.08 -26.79
C GLU A 106 6.99 -10.08 -26.22
N ASN A 107 7.42 -8.98 -25.64
CA ASN A 107 8.76 -8.84 -25.05
C ASN A 107 8.80 -9.54 -23.69
N VAL A 108 7.75 -9.38 -22.87
CA VAL A 108 7.59 -10.15 -21.63
C VAL A 108 7.56 -11.66 -21.90
N ALA A 109 6.80 -12.11 -22.91
CA ALA A 109 6.74 -13.52 -23.30
C ALA A 109 8.13 -14.09 -23.66
N ARG A 110 9.00 -13.28 -24.28
CA ARG A 110 10.36 -13.67 -24.64
C ARG A 110 11.22 -13.92 -23.39
N VAL A 111 11.09 -13.07 -22.37
CA VAL A 111 11.81 -13.23 -21.09
C VAL A 111 11.26 -14.43 -20.31
N LEU A 112 9.95 -14.62 -20.30
CA LEU A 112 9.30 -15.73 -19.60
C LEU A 112 9.52 -17.09 -20.29
N GLY A 113 9.83 -17.09 -21.59
CA GLY A 113 10.09 -18.29 -22.37
C GLY A 113 8.82 -19.01 -22.88
N PHE A 114 7.66 -18.37 -22.82
CA PHE A 114 6.40 -18.91 -23.33
C PHE A 114 5.43 -17.80 -23.78
N ALA A 115 4.50 -18.16 -24.65
CA ALA A 115 3.50 -17.22 -25.17
C ALA A 115 2.51 -16.79 -24.09
N LEU A 116 2.14 -15.52 -24.10
CA LEU A 116 1.10 -14.94 -23.24
C LEU A 116 -0.15 -14.66 -24.07
N PRO A 117 -1.08 -15.59 -24.29
CA PRO A 117 -2.27 -15.31 -25.10
C PRO A 117 -3.23 -14.31 -24.41
N SER A 118 -4.11 -13.68 -25.19
CA SER A 118 -5.22 -12.90 -24.62
C SER A 118 -6.16 -13.74 -23.78
N ASP A 119 -6.72 -13.11 -22.74
CA ASP A 119 -7.91 -13.58 -22.04
C ASP A 119 -9.17 -13.46 -22.92
N ALA A 120 -10.31 -13.90 -22.40
CA ALA A 120 -11.56 -13.98 -23.17
C ALA A 120 -12.15 -12.61 -23.58
N GLU A 121 -11.68 -11.51 -22.99
CA GLU A 121 -12.17 -10.16 -23.23
C GLU A 121 -11.09 -9.25 -23.83
N ASP A 122 -9.92 -9.80 -24.20
CA ASP A 122 -8.74 -9.05 -24.66
C ASP A 122 -8.30 -7.95 -23.68
N ARG A 123 -8.57 -8.13 -22.37
CA ARG A 123 -8.25 -7.15 -21.33
C ARG A 123 -6.86 -7.33 -20.75
N ARG A 124 -6.36 -8.57 -20.76
CA ARG A 124 -5.02 -8.94 -20.33
C ARG A 124 -4.47 -10.04 -21.21
N ARG A 125 -3.15 -10.16 -21.21
CA ARG A 125 -2.44 -11.27 -21.84
C ARG A 125 -1.67 -12.06 -20.79
N GLY A 126 -1.79 -13.37 -20.78
CA GLY A 126 -1.23 -14.15 -19.68
C GLY A 126 -1.50 -15.64 -19.74
N VAL A 127 -0.97 -16.35 -18.75
CA VAL A 127 -1.20 -17.78 -18.54
C VAL A 127 -1.41 -18.10 -17.06
N SER A 128 -2.11 -19.19 -16.79
CA SER A 128 -2.19 -19.83 -15.48
C SER A 128 -1.56 -21.22 -15.54
N GLY A 129 -0.62 -21.53 -14.65
CA GLY A 129 0.11 -22.79 -14.64
C GLY A 129 0.27 -23.37 -13.24
N LYS A 130 0.87 -24.56 -13.14
CA LYS A 130 1.15 -25.22 -11.86
C LYS A 130 2.54 -24.86 -11.35
N VAL A 131 2.67 -24.82 -10.02
CA VAL A 131 3.94 -24.75 -9.31
C VAL A 131 3.88 -25.61 -8.04
N GLY A 132 4.41 -26.82 -8.13
CA GLY A 132 4.23 -27.84 -7.09
C GLY A 132 2.75 -28.14 -6.85
N SER A 133 2.28 -28.00 -5.61
CA SER A 133 0.86 -28.16 -5.24
C SER A 133 0.01 -26.90 -5.43
N SER A 134 0.61 -25.81 -5.92
CA SER A 134 0.00 -24.50 -6.07
C SER A 134 -0.15 -24.13 -7.55
N THR A 135 -0.79 -23.00 -7.83
CA THR A 135 -0.85 -22.40 -9.16
C THR A 135 -0.18 -21.04 -9.17
N TYR A 136 0.25 -20.63 -10.37
CA TYR A 136 0.73 -19.28 -10.63
C TYR A 136 -0.05 -18.67 -11.79
N GLU A 137 -0.14 -17.36 -11.82
CA GLU A 137 -0.61 -16.59 -12.96
C GLU A 137 0.42 -15.54 -13.32
N TRP A 138 0.84 -15.52 -14.59
CA TRP A 138 1.54 -14.39 -15.19
C TRP A 138 0.57 -13.63 -16.07
N ALA A 139 0.44 -12.32 -15.88
CA ALA A 139 -0.37 -11.48 -16.74
C ALA A 139 0.29 -10.12 -17.02
N VAL A 140 -0.02 -9.57 -18.19
CA VAL A 140 0.42 -8.29 -18.72
C VAL A 140 -0.80 -7.49 -19.16
N TRP A 141 -0.94 -6.26 -18.68
CA TRP A 141 -2.07 -5.39 -19.02
C TRP A 141 -1.76 -3.92 -18.75
N LYS A 142 -2.60 -3.01 -19.26
CA LYS A 142 -2.52 -1.60 -18.90
C LYS A 142 -3.50 -1.28 -17.77
N ARG A 143 -3.07 -0.53 -16.76
CA ARG A 143 -3.96 -0.09 -15.66
C ARG A 143 -5.11 0.78 -16.15
N SER A 144 -4.90 1.52 -17.22
CA SER A 144 -5.90 2.32 -17.93
C SER A 144 -5.56 2.37 -19.42
N PRO A 145 -6.53 2.69 -20.30
CA PRO A 145 -6.26 2.89 -21.72
C PRO A 145 -5.19 3.96 -22.01
N SER A 146 -5.05 4.93 -21.12
CA SER A 146 -4.08 6.04 -21.21
C SER A 146 -2.71 5.73 -20.59
N ALA A 147 -2.53 4.58 -19.93
CA ALA A 147 -1.26 4.23 -19.31
C ALA A 147 -0.17 4.08 -20.38
N ALA A 148 0.99 4.70 -20.12
CA ALA A 148 2.12 4.69 -21.05
C ALA A 148 2.71 3.28 -21.19
N GLY A 149 2.90 2.58 -20.07
CA GLY A 149 3.42 1.21 -20.03
C GLY A 149 2.36 0.16 -19.68
N HIS A 150 2.76 -1.09 -19.88
CA HIS A 150 2.07 -2.25 -19.32
C HIS A 150 2.59 -2.54 -17.91
N SER A 151 1.69 -3.03 -17.06
CA SER A 151 2.00 -3.69 -15.80
C SER A 151 2.20 -5.19 -16.05
N VAL A 152 3.23 -5.76 -15.45
CA VAL A 152 3.48 -7.21 -15.46
C VAL A 152 3.27 -7.75 -14.05
N GLN A 153 2.49 -8.80 -13.87
CA GLN A 153 2.21 -9.35 -12.55
C GLN A 153 2.31 -10.87 -12.52
N LEU A 154 2.96 -11.36 -11.48
CA LEU A 154 2.92 -12.74 -11.01
C LEU A 154 2.02 -12.83 -9.77
N VAL A 155 1.09 -13.77 -9.77
CA VAL A 155 0.25 -14.11 -8.61
C VAL A 155 0.38 -15.59 -8.31
N LEU A 156 0.58 -15.95 -7.04
CA LEU A 156 0.50 -17.32 -6.57
C LEU A 156 -0.86 -17.61 -5.91
N SER A 157 -1.34 -18.83 -6.06
CA SER A 157 -2.57 -19.33 -5.43
C SER A 157 -2.41 -20.78 -4.94
N PRO A 158 -3.02 -21.17 -3.80
CA PRO A 158 -3.83 -20.36 -2.89
C PRO A 158 -2.98 -19.37 -2.08
N ALA A 159 -3.58 -18.62 -1.15
CA ALA A 159 -2.91 -17.52 -0.44
C ALA A 159 -1.65 -17.93 0.35
N GLU A 160 -1.54 -19.22 0.67
CA GLU A 160 -0.40 -19.84 1.37
C GLU A 160 0.76 -20.16 0.42
N ALA A 161 0.56 -20.11 -0.90
CA ALA A 161 1.59 -20.30 -1.89
C ALA A 161 2.59 -19.13 -1.86
N CYS A 162 3.88 -19.46 -2.02
CA CYS A 162 4.93 -18.57 -1.56
C CYS A 162 6.19 -18.59 -2.43
N LEU A 163 6.67 -17.42 -2.85
CA LEU A 163 8.06 -17.22 -3.25
C LEU A 163 8.88 -16.83 -2.01
N SER A 164 10.08 -17.38 -1.88
CA SER A 164 11.04 -16.93 -0.86
C SER A 164 11.35 -15.45 -1.07
N PHE A 165 11.05 -14.62 -0.06
CA PHE A 165 11.34 -13.19 -0.13
C PHE A 165 12.85 -12.92 -0.23
N ASP A 166 13.69 -13.74 0.40
CA ASP A 166 15.15 -13.63 0.30
C ASP A 166 15.65 -13.91 -1.13
N ALA A 167 15.11 -14.95 -1.77
CA ALA A 167 15.47 -15.29 -3.15
C ALA A 167 15.00 -14.21 -4.14
N LEU A 168 13.92 -13.52 -3.81
CA LEU A 168 13.42 -12.38 -4.56
C LEU A 168 14.21 -11.09 -4.29
N SER A 169 14.52 -10.76 -3.05
CA SER A 169 15.06 -9.45 -2.67
C SER A 169 16.56 -9.33 -2.87
N LYS A 170 17.34 -10.36 -2.51
CA LYS A 170 18.81 -10.29 -2.53
C LYS A 170 19.38 -9.99 -3.92
N PRO A 171 18.93 -10.65 -5.02
CA PRO A 171 19.45 -10.33 -6.34
C PRO A 171 19.01 -8.94 -6.84
N LEU A 172 17.81 -8.47 -6.49
CA LEU A 172 17.36 -7.11 -6.81
C LEU A 172 18.26 -6.07 -6.13
N LEU A 173 18.51 -6.24 -4.83
CA LEU A 173 19.41 -5.36 -4.08
C LEU A 173 20.85 -5.40 -4.62
N ALA A 174 21.34 -6.58 -4.99
CA ALA A 174 22.66 -6.74 -5.60
C ALA A 174 22.73 -6.09 -6.99
N ASP A 175 21.63 -6.05 -7.73
CA ASP A 175 21.51 -5.32 -9.00
C ASP A 175 21.32 -3.81 -8.80
N GLY A 176 21.32 -3.31 -7.57
CA GLY A 176 21.27 -1.87 -7.27
C GLY A 176 19.87 -1.29 -7.18
N PHE A 177 18.84 -2.12 -7.03
CA PHE A 177 17.53 -1.62 -6.61
C PHE A 177 17.59 -1.13 -5.16
N ARG A 178 16.89 -0.02 -4.89
CA ARG A 178 16.62 0.45 -3.54
C ARG A 178 15.36 -0.22 -3.04
N MET A 179 15.34 -0.64 -1.77
CA MET A 179 14.16 -1.22 -1.16
C MET A 179 13.46 -0.18 -0.28
N TYR A 180 12.16 -0.04 -0.49
CA TYR A 180 11.26 0.75 0.33
C TYR A 180 10.25 -0.16 1.04
N VAL A 181 10.23 -0.06 2.37
CA VAL A 181 9.23 -0.70 3.23
C VAL A 181 8.30 0.40 3.74
N PRO A 182 6.97 0.31 3.49
CA PRO A 182 6.02 1.29 4.01
C PRO A 182 6.15 1.46 5.53
N THR A 183 6.13 2.71 6.01
CA THR A 183 6.43 3.01 7.41
C THR A 183 5.28 2.64 8.35
N TYR A 184 4.03 2.75 7.90
CA TYR A 184 2.83 2.52 8.72
C TYR A 184 1.69 1.91 7.90
N GLY A 185 0.74 1.31 8.61
CA GLY A 185 -0.48 0.74 8.02
C GLY A 185 -0.37 -0.73 7.63
N ASP A 186 -1.47 -1.26 7.13
CA ASP A 186 -1.60 -2.67 6.73
C ASP A 186 -1.09 -2.93 5.31
N ASP A 187 -0.43 -1.96 4.67
CA ASP A 187 0.20 -2.16 3.37
C ASP A 187 1.39 -3.12 3.51
N ARG A 188 1.22 -4.32 2.96
CA ARG A 188 2.23 -5.38 2.92
C ARG A 188 3.00 -5.39 1.60
N ARG A 189 2.99 -4.30 0.85
CA ARG A 189 3.73 -4.17 -0.39
C ARG A 189 5.10 -3.54 -0.12
N ILE A 190 6.15 -4.36 -0.24
CA ILE A 190 7.53 -3.88 -0.24
C ILE A 190 7.90 -3.58 -1.69
N THR A 191 8.42 -2.39 -1.95
CA THR A 191 8.77 -1.95 -3.31
C THR A 191 10.28 -1.88 -3.47
N PHE A 192 10.77 -2.36 -4.60
CA PHE A 192 12.14 -2.19 -5.04
C PHE A 192 12.14 -1.26 -6.24
N ASP A 193 12.93 -0.20 -6.23
CA ASP A 193 13.00 0.77 -7.32
C ASP A 193 14.43 0.98 -7.84
N LYS A 194 14.55 1.18 -9.15
CA LYS A 194 15.83 1.48 -9.80
C LYS A 194 15.60 2.36 -11.03
N LEU A 195 16.42 3.39 -11.20
CA LEU A 195 16.45 4.16 -12.44
C LEU A 195 16.87 3.25 -13.60
N VAL A 196 16.11 3.31 -14.68
CA VAL A 196 16.39 2.62 -15.93
C VAL A 196 16.52 3.63 -17.06
N ASP A 197 16.38 3.20 -18.30
CA ASP A 197 16.66 4.04 -19.45
C ASP A 197 15.54 5.08 -19.64
N SER A 198 15.80 6.10 -20.46
CA SER A 198 14.80 7.10 -20.87
C SER A 198 14.14 7.89 -19.73
N GLY A 199 14.82 8.03 -18.58
CA GLY A 199 14.27 8.75 -17.43
C GLY A 199 13.08 8.05 -16.78
N LEU A 200 13.05 6.71 -16.87
CA LEU A 200 12.06 5.87 -16.21
C LEU A 200 12.65 5.23 -14.96
N THR A 201 11.78 4.94 -14.00
CA THR A 201 12.07 4.10 -12.85
C THR A 201 11.32 2.79 -13.00
N LEU A 202 12.02 1.67 -12.84
CA LEU A 202 11.40 0.36 -12.73
C LEU A 202 11.09 0.08 -11.27
N TYR A 203 9.83 -0.20 -10.99
CA TYR A 203 9.33 -0.62 -9.69
C TYR A 203 9.00 -2.11 -9.72
N VAL A 204 9.58 -2.87 -8.79
CA VAL A 204 9.21 -4.25 -8.49
C VAL A 204 8.55 -4.27 -7.11
N ALA A 205 7.24 -4.47 -7.07
CA ALA A 205 6.46 -4.45 -5.85
C ALA A 205 6.05 -5.87 -5.44
N ALA A 206 6.48 -6.30 -4.25
CA ALA A 206 6.20 -7.62 -3.69
C ALA A 206 5.19 -7.51 -2.54
N THR A 207 4.06 -8.21 -2.65
CA THR A 207 3.10 -8.35 -1.54
C THR A 207 3.52 -9.50 -0.64
N VAL A 208 3.88 -9.18 0.60
CA VAL A 208 4.51 -10.13 1.54
C VAL A 208 3.57 -10.66 2.63
N ASP A 209 3.95 -11.75 3.28
CA ASP A 209 3.24 -12.29 4.45
C ASP A 209 3.24 -11.30 5.62
N ARG A 210 4.41 -10.72 5.91
CA ARG A 210 4.64 -9.81 7.04
C ARG A 210 5.53 -8.66 6.61
N ARG A 211 5.14 -7.44 6.95
CA ARG A 211 5.85 -6.22 6.56
C ARG A 211 7.25 -6.13 7.19
N ASP A 212 7.35 -6.36 8.49
CA ASP A 212 8.59 -6.08 9.25
C ASP A 212 9.62 -7.23 9.21
N ALA A 213 9.17 -8.44 8.85
CA ALA A 213 10.00 -9.63 8.74
C ALA A 213 9.47 -10.55 7.62
N PRO A 214 9.52 -10.07 6.36
CA PRO A 214 8.98 -10.81 5.22
C PRO A 214 9.76 -12.10 5.01
N THR A 215 9.04 -13.20 4.89
CA THR A 215 9.62 -14.49 4.49
C THR A 215 9.05 -14.96 3.16
N CYS A 216 7.88 -14.43 2.81
CA CYS A 216 7.08 -14.88 1.71
C CYS A 216 6.62 -13.72 0.84
N ALA A 217 6.66 -13.89 -0.49
CA ALA A 217 5.99 -13.01 -1.44
C ALA A 217 5.00 -13.82 -2.28
N ARG A 218 3.75 -13.34 -2.38
CA ARG A 218 2.66 -14.02 -3.13
C ARG A 218 2.29 -13.33 -4.44
N VAL A 219 2.42 -12.00 -4.47
CA VAL A 219 2.21 -11.18 -5.67
C VAL A 219 3.49 -10.41 -5.92
N VAL A 220 3.96 -10.44 -7.15
CA VAL A 220 5.04 -9.57 -7.61
C VAL A 220 4.52 -8.79 -8.81
N MET A 221 4.67 -7.47 -8.77
CA MET A 221 4.24 -6.57 -9.84
C MET A 221 5.44 -5.76 -10.32
N LEU A 222 5.64 -5.67 -11.64
CA LEU A 222 6.71 -4.91 -12.27
C LEU A 222 6.09 -3.82 -13.14
N GLU A 223 6.50 -2.58 -12.93
CA GLU A 223 5.94 -1.42 -13.61
C GLU A 223 7.02 -0.37 -13.87
N LEU A 224 6.97 0.24 -15.05
CA LEU A 224 7.78 1.39 -15.40
C LEU A 224 6.93 2.65 -15.22
N GLU A 225 7.51 3.67 -14.61
CA GLU A 225 6.89 4.99 -14.49
C GLU A 225 7.96 6.08 -14.73
N PRO A 226 7.55 7.31 -15.07
CA PRO A 226 8.50 8.43 -15.16
C PRO A 226 9.24 8.59 -13.83
N SER A 227 10.55 8.82 -13.89
CA SER A 227 11.33 9.07 -12.69
C SER A 227 10.99 10.43 -12.09
N ASP A 228 10.72 10.46 -10.79
CA ASP A 228 10.50 11.71 -10.03
C ASP A 228 11.74 12.64 -10.02
N GLU A 229 12.91 12.15 -10.45
CA GLU A 229 14.15 12.93 -10.53
C GLU A 229 14.24 13.88 -11.74
N SER A 230 13.21 13.93 -12.61
CA SER A 230 13.20 14.83 -13.78
C SER A 230 12.85 16.30 -13.47
N LEU A 231 12.97 16.74 -12.21
CA LEU A 231 12.78 18.15 -11.79
C LEU A 231 14.10 18.84 -11.38
N GLY A 232 15.26 18.27 -11.73
CA GLY A 232 16.58 18.85 -11.54
C GLY A 232 17.03 19.75 -12.68
#